data_AF-V1D7C7-F1
#
_entry.id   AF-V1D7C7-F1
#
_cell.length_a   1.000
_cell.length_b   1.000
_cell.length_c   1.000
_cell.angle_alpha   90.00
_cell.angle_beta   90.00
_cell.angle_gamma   90.00
#
_symmetry.space_group_name_H-M   'P 1'
#
loop_
_entity.id
_entity.type
_entity.pdbx_description
1 polymer ?
#
loop_
_entity_poly.entity_id
_entity_poly.type
_entity_poly.pdbx_seq_one_letter_code
_entity_poly.pdbx_strand_id
1 'polypeptide(L)'
;MGEGGDKMEIEKYLSAIKKRCSRRKYTDKPIDSKYVKELEDSITLYNRESGLNMKLIIGNGGKLFDGFRKSYGLFVGVQNYIAMIGSKTLLNRMEKVGRFGEKLILEATAMGLSTCWVGTSYDKNAAKELCEGNEVLDCVIAIGYSDEKHSLKERMMEYGMHRQNKSKKALIEAEEPVPEWFKQGMDSVYLAPTARNLRPFVFKYKDGQVTASITLPTETAIIDLGIAKLHFELGARVGSWDYGNGGHYYFDDKRKDSDI
;
A
#
# COMPACT_ATOMS: atom_id res chain seq x y z
N MET A 1 23.91 -9.33 11.45
CA MET A 1 23.26 -9.53 10.13
C MET A 1 22.81 -8.20 9.52
N GLY A 2 23.57 -7.10 9.70
CA GLY A 2 23.00 -5.74 9.75
C GLY A 2 22.93 -4.92 8.45
N GLU A 3 23.70 -5.24 7.40
CA GLU A 3 23.68 -4.42 6.16
C GLU A 3 23.32 -5.26 4.91
N GLY A 4 23.83 -6.49 4.83
CA GLY A 4 23.53 -7.39 3.70
C GLY A 4 22.09 -7.92 3.68
N GLY A 5 21.46 -8.05 4.85
CA GLY A 5 20.06 -8.50 4.97
C GLY A 5 19.08 -7.43 4.53
N ASP A 6 19.29 -6.18 4.98
CA ASP A 6 18.43 -5.05 4.68
C ASP A 6 18.48 -4.66 3.18
N LYS A 7 19.68 -4.73 2.58
CA LYS A 7 19.85 -4.54 1.13
C LYS A 7 19.10 -5.60 0.30
N MET A 8 19.09 -6.85 0.76
CA MET A 8 18.39 -7.95 0.09
C MET A 8 16.86 -7.80 0.17
N GLU A 9 16.37 -7.33 1.31
CA GLU A 9 14.94 -6.99 1.52
C GLU A 9 14.50 -5.82 0.63
N ILE A 10 15.29 -4.76 0.54
CA ILE A 10 15.00 -3.62 -0.35
C ILE A 10 14.93 -4.05 -1.81
N GLU A 11 15.89 -4.85 -2.30
CA GLU A 11 15.86 -5.32 -3.70
C GLU A 11 14.67 -6.26 -3.98
N LYS A 12 14.29 -7.10 -3.01
CA LYS A 12 13.04 -7.90 -3.09
C LYS A 12 11.83 -6.98 -3.27
N TYR A 13 11.72 -5.91 -2.49
CA TYR A 13 10.61 -4.95 -2.61
C TYR A 13 10.65 -4.13 -3.90
N LEU A 14 11.81 -3.68 -4.36
CA LEU A 14 11.93 -2.97 -5.64
C LEU A 14 11.54 -3.86 -6.83
N SER A 15 11.87 -5.16 -6.78
CA SER A 15 11.36 -6.14 -7.74
C SER A 15 9.84 -6.31 -7.63
N ALA A 16 9.28 -6.37 -6.43
CA ALA A 16 7.85 -6.47 -6.21
C ALA A 16 7.08 -5.24 -6.73
N ILE A 17 7.59 -4.02 -6.51
CA ILE A 17 7.00 -2.76 -7.01
C ILE A 17 6.81 -2.82 -8.54
N LYS A 18 7.80 -3.35 -9.27
CA LYS A 18 7.74 -3.48 -10.74
C LYS A 18 6.75 -4.53 -11.22
N LYS A 19 6.52 -5.58 -10.43
CA LYS A 19 5.64 -6.71 -10.78
C LYS A 19 4.19 -6.50 -10.34
N ARG A 20 3.98 -5.73 -9.28
CA ARG A 20 2.67 -5.54 -8.65
C ARG A 20 1.71 -4.88 -9.65
N CYS A 21 0.57 -5.53 -9.85
CA CYS A 21 -0.57 -5.01 -10.60
C CYS A 21 -1.86 -5.33 -9.85
N SER A 22 -2.90 -4.51 -10.05
CA SER A 22 -4.17 -4.69 -9.33
C SER A 22 -5.02 -5.76 -9.99
N ARG A 23 -5.13 -6.93 -9.37
CA ARG A 23 -5.92 -8.06 -9.87
C ARG A 23 -7.24 -8.17 -9.14
N ARG A 24 -8.32 -8.46 -9.87
CA ARG A 24 -9.69 -8.52 -9.33
C ARG A 24 -10.40 -9.82 -9.68
N LYS A 25 -9.79 -10.66 -10.50
CA LYS A 25 -10.23 -12.04 -10.76
C LYS A 25 -9.20 -13.01 -10.18
N TYR A 26 -9.65 -13.86 -9.28
CA TYR A 26 -8.80 -14.83 -8.58
C TYR A 26 -9.24 -16.26 -8.91
N THR A 27 -8.28 -17.17 -8.90
CA THR A 27 -8.50 -18.62 -9.03
C THR A 27 -8.89 -19.21 -7.68
N ASP A 28 -9.44 -20.42 -7.68
CA ASP A 28 -9.74 -21.23 -6.49
C ASP A 28 -8.51 -21.87 -5.83
N LYS A 29 -7.33 -21.79 -6.46
CA LYS A 29 -6.06 -22.27 -5.91
C LYS A 29 -5.82 -21.71 -4.50
N PRO A 30 -5.70 -22.57 -3.46
CA PRO A 30 -5.38 -22.14 -2.10
C PRO A 30 -4.01 -21.48 -2.00
N ILE A 31 -3.87 -20.50 -1.10
CA ILE A 31 -2.56 -19.95 -0.72
C ILE A 31 -1.79 -21.04 0.04
N ASP A 32 -0.51 -21.21 -0.30
CA ASP A 32 0.37 -22.16 0.37
C ASP A 32 0.45 -21.83 1.86
N SER A 33 0.35 -22.83 2.73
CA SER A 33 0.33 -22.64 4.18
C SER A 33 1.60 -21.94 4.69
N LYS A 34 2.73 -22.12 4.00
CA LYS A 34 3.96 -21.37 4.32
C LYS A 34 3.80 -19.86 4.10
N TYR A 35 3.13 -19.44 3.02
CA TYR A 35 2.89 -18.04 2.73
C TYR A 35 1.80 -17.44 3.61
N VAL A 36 0.79 -18.24 3.99
CA VAL A 36 -0.17 -17.84 5.03
C VAL A 36 0.57 -17.52 6.33
N LYS A 37 1.46 -18.42 6.76
CA LYS A 37 2.25 -18.23 7.98
C LYS A 37 3.17 -17.02 7.90
N GLU A 38 3.89 -16.83 6.79
CA GLU A 38 4.73 -15.65 6.57
C GLU A 38 3.92 -14.35 6.64
N LEU A 39 2.73 -14.29 6.02
CA LEU A 39 1.86 -13.12 6.08
C LEU A 39 1.31 -12.85 7.49
N GLU A 40 0.95 -13.89 8.25
CA GLU A 40 0.49 -13.76 9.63
C GLU A 40 1.61 -13.25 10.56
N ASP A 41 2.83 -13.71 10.35
CA ASP A 41 4.00 -13.24 11.10
C ASP A 41 4.31 -11.77 10.78
N SER A 42 4.28 -11.38 9.50
CA SER A 42 4.39 -9.97 9.08
C SER A 42 3.29 -9.09 9.67
N ILE A 43 2.03 -9.55 9.63
CA ILE A 43 0.89 -8.84 10.22
C ILE A 43 1.09 -8.66 11.73
N THR A 44 1.58 -9.68 12.43
CA THR A 44 1.85 -9.60 13.87
C THR A 44 2.92 -8.55 14.18
N LEU A 45 4.01 -8.54 13.41
CA LEU A 45 5.07 -7.54 13.53
C LEU A 45 4.53 -6.13 13.25
N TYR A 46 3.84 -5.95 12.13
CA TYR A 46 3.35 -4.64 11.70
C TYR A 46 2.21 -4.11 12.57
N ASN A 47 1.37 -4.95 13.15
CA ASN A 47 0.41 -4.54 14.17
C ASN A 47 1.13 -3.96 15.40
N ARG A 48 2.22 -4.60 15.84
CA ARG A 48 3.03 -4.10 16.97
C ARG A 48 3.69 -2.74 16.64
N GLU A 49 4.23 -2.57 15.43
CA GLU A 49 4.89 -1.32 15.03
C GLU A 49 3.91 -0.17 14.79
N SER A 50 2.77 -0.47 14.17
CA SER A 50 1.82 0.56 13.72
C SER A 50 0.77 0.93 14.75
N GLY A 51 0.40 -0.01 15.63
CA GLY A 51 -0.79 0.07 16.47
C GLY A 51 -2.10 -0.23 15.72
N LEU A 52 -2.03 -0.73 14.49
CA LEU A 52 -3.19 -1.26 13.74
C LEU A 52 -3.58 -2.66 14.26
N ASN A 53 -4.75 -3.12 13.82
CA ASN A 53 -5.27 -4.47 14.07
C ASN A 53 -5.54 -5.19 12.73
N MET A 54 -4.53 -5.27 11.87
CA MET A 54 -4.64 -5.97 10.60
C MET A 54 -4.92 -7.46 10.81
N LYS A 55 -5.80 -8.05 9.99
CA LYS A 55 -6.20 -9.46 10.09
C LYS A 55 -6.17 -10.12 8.71
N LEU A 56 -5.50 -11.27 8.58
CA LEU A 56 -5.60 -12.12 7.39
C LEU A 56 -6.83 -13.02 7.51
N ILE A 57 -7.66 -13.04 6.47
CA ILE A 57 -8.86 -13.87 6.40
C ILE A 57 -8.71 -14.84 5.23
N ILE A 58 -8.72 -16.14 5.54
CA ILE A 58 -8.56 -17.24 4.56
C ILE A 58 -9.89 -17.97 4.36
N GLY A 59 -10.25 -18.23 3.11
CA GLY A 59 -11.42 -19.04 2.73
C GLY A 59 -12.79 -18.46 3.10
N ASN A 60 -12.85 -17.18 3.49
CA ASN A 60 -14.08 -16.52 3.95
C ASN A 60 -14.33 -15.17 3.25
N GLY A 61 -13.66 -14.94 2.12
CA GLY A 61 -13.82 -13.73 1.29
C GLY A 61 -15.24 -13.51 0.79
N GLY A 62 -16.00 -14.58 0.57
CA GLY A 62 -17.38 -14.50 0.11
C GLY A 62 -18.30 -13.67 1.01
N LYS A 63 -18.06 -13.65 2.33
CA LYS A 63 -18.85 -12.79 3.25
C LYS A 63 -18.79 -11.31 2.85
N LEU A 64 -17.62 -10.82 2.47
CA LEU A 64 -17.40 -9.43 2.05
C LEU A 64 -17.71 -9.19 0.57
N PHE A 65 -17.41 -10.16 -0.30
CA PHE A 65 -17.37 -9.94 -1.75
C PHE A 65 -18.50 -10.60 -2.56
N ASP A 66 -19.17 -11.64 -2.04
CA ASP A 66 -20.13 -12.43 -2.83
C ASP A 66 -21.48 -11.73 -2.99
N GLY A 67 -21.76 -11.35 -4.23
CA GLY A 67 -23.02 -10.76 -4.67
C GLY A 67 -22.80 -9.47 -5.44
N PHE A 68 -23.56 -9.27 -6.51
CA PHE A 68 -23.47 -8.09 -7.38
C PHE A 68 -23.58 -6.78 -6.59
N ARG A 69 -24.37 -6.75 -5.51
CA ARG A 69 -24.53 -5.56 -4.66
C ARG A 69 -23.33 -5.28 -3.74
N LYS A 70 -22.51 -6.28 -3.41
CA LYS A 70 -21.40 -6.14 -2.45
C LYS A 70 -20.14 -5.59 -3.10
N SER A 71 -19.81 -6.07 -4.29
CA SER A 71 -18.59 -5.69 -5.01
C SER A 71 -18.84 -4.97 -6.35
N TYR A 72 -20.10 -4.68 -6.69
CA TYR A 72 -20.52 -4.18 -8.03
C TYR A 72 -20.06 -5.10 -9.18
N GLY A 73 -19.90 -6.40 -8.86
CA GLY A 73 -19.31 -7.41 -9.73
C GLY A 73 -17.86 -7.11 -10.15
N LEU A 74 -17.19 -6.16 -9.50
CA LEU A 74 -15.81 -5.75 -9.82
C LEU A 74 -14.80 -6.85 -9.48
N PHE A 75 -15.15 -7.71 -8.52
CA PHE A 75 -14.32 -8.79 -8.01
C PHE A 75 -14.97 -10.15 -8.30
N VAL A 76 -14.14 -11.13 -8.65
CA VAL A 76 -14.54 -12.51 -8.95
C VAL A 76 -13.60 -13.46 -8.23
N GLY A 77 -14.17 -14.42 -7.50
CA GLY A 77 -13.40 -15.51 -6.87
C GLY A 77 -12.56 -15.10 -5.65
N VAL A 78 -12.85 -13.97 -5.00
CA VAL A 78 -12.08 -13.53 -3.81
C VAL A 78 -12.38 -14.45 -2.64
N GLN A 79 -11.44 -15.34 -2.32
CA GLN A 79 -11.52 -16.23 -1.15
C GLN A 79 -10.79 -15.68 0.07
N ASN A 80 -9.79 -14.82 -0.15
CA ASN A 80 -8.90 -14.34 0.90
C ASN A 80 -8.72 -12.83 0.82
N TYR A 81 -8.56 -12.19 1.98
CA TYR A 81 -8.26 -10.76 2.06
C TYR A 81 -7.54 -10.42 3.36
N ILE A 82 -6.84 -9.29 3.36
CA ILE A 82 -6.30 -8.66 4.56
C ILE A 82 -7.23 -7.50 4.93
N ALA A 83 -7.77 -7.54 6.14
CA ALA A 83 -8.58 -6.48 6.72
C ALA A 83 -7.65 -5.43 7.34
N MET A 84 -7.77 -4.17 6.90
CA MET A 84 -6.99 -3.05 7.45
C MET A 84 -7.83 -2.32 8.49
N ILE A 85 -7.62 -2.66 9.76
CA ILE A 85 -8.43 -2.17 10.88
C ILE A 85 -7.58 -1.28 11.77
N GLY A 86 -8.15 -0.19 12.26
CA GLY A 86 -7.49 0.67 13.23
C GLY A 86 -8.47 1.37 14.17
N SER A 87 -8.00 1.67 15.38
CA SER A 87 -8.73 2.50 16.34
C SER A 87 -9.00 3.90 15.77
N LYS A 88 -10.21 4.44 15.99
CA LYS A 88 -10.57 5.83 15.63
C LYS A 88 -9.69 6.91 16.25
N THR A 89 -8.97 6.58 17.32
CA THR A 89 -8.07 7.52 18.02
C THR A 89 -6.60 7.27 17.72
N LEU A 90 -6.27 6.30 16.85
CA LEU A 90 -4.89 6.03 16.48
C LEU A 90 -4.32 7.20 15.66
N LEU A 91 -3.24 7.81 16.17
CA LEU A 91 -2.55 8.89 15.48
C LEU A 91 -1.99 8.41 14.13
N ASN A 92 -2.21 9.22 13.09
CA ASN A 92 -1.79 8.95 11.70
C ASN A 92 -2.30 7.61 11.14
N ARG A 93 -3.45 7.12 11.63
CA ARG A 93 -4.05 5.82 11.25
C ARG A 93 -4.06 5.59 9.74
N MET A 94 -4.63 6.54 8.97
CA MET A 94 -4.84 6.36 7.53
C MET A 94 -3.51 6.23 6.76
N GLU A 95 -2.48 6.97 7.18
CA GLU A 95 -1.16 6.88 6.54
C GLU A 95 -0.48 5.56 6.91
N LYS A 96 -0.62 5.11 8.15
CA LYS A 96 -0.15 3.79 8.59
C LYS A 96 -0.85 2.66 7.84
N VAL A 97 -2.16 2.77 7.59
CA VAL A 97 -2.90 1.81 6.76
C VAL A 97 -2.25 1.71 5.38
N GLY A 98 -1.99 2.84 4.71
CA GLY A 98 -1.30 2.86 3.43
C GLY A 98 0.10 2.25 3.48
N ARG A 99 0.92 2.69 4.44
CA ARG A 99 2.31 2.24 4.60
C ARG A 99 2.40 0.73 4.86
N PHE A 100 1.71 0.23 5.88
CA PHE A 100 1.84 -1.17 6.29
C PHE A 100 1.04 -2.12 5.40
N GLY A 101 -0.08 -1.67 4.85
CA GLY A 101 -0.80 -2.45 3.84
C GLY A 101 0.02 -2.61 2.55
N GLU A 102 0.75 -1.57 2.13
CA GLU A 102 1.61 -1.70 0.94
C GLU A 102 2.82 -2.61 1.21
N LYS A 103 3.42 -2.59 2.42
CA LYS A 103 4.43 -3.59 2.81
C LYS A 103 3.91 -5.03 2.61
N LEU A 104 2.73 -5.33 3.16
CA LEU A 104 2.08 -6.64 2.99
C LEU A 104 1.77 -6.97 1.52
N ILE A 105 1.41 -5.98 0.70
CA ILE A 105 1.22 -6.16 -0.75
C ILE A 105 2.52 -6.51 -1.46
N LEU A 106 3.62 -5.83 -1.13
CA LEU A 106 4.92 -6.09 -1.75
C LEU A 106 5.47 -7.46 -1.34
N GLU A 107 5.26 -7.87 -0.08
CA GLU A 107 5.56 -9.23 0.39
C GLU A 107 4.74 -10.28 -0.34
N ALA A 108 3.41 -10.12 -0.39
CA ALA A 108 2.52 -11.02 -1.13
C ALA A 108 2.92 -11.12 -2.61
N THR A 109 3.27 -9.99 -3.23
CA THR A 109 3.73 -9.95 -4.63
C THR A 109 5.05 -10.71 -4.79
N ALA A 110 5.98 -10.60 -3.84
CA ALA A 110 7.23 -11.35 -3.85
C ALA A 110 7.01 -12.87 -3.70
N MET A 111 5.95 -13.28 -2.99
CA MET A 111 5.49 -14.68 -2.88
C MET A 111 4.77 -15.18 -4.15
N GLY A 112 4.55 -14.31 -5.15
CA GLY A 112 3.81 -14.63 -6.38
C GLY A 112 2.29 -14.53 -6.24
N LEU A 113 1.79 -13.93 -5.16
CA LEU A 113 0.37 -13.67 -4.96
C LEU A 113 -0.03 -12.37 -5.66
N SER A 114 -1.26 -12.36 -6.17
CA SER A 114 -1.89 -11.20 -6.75
C SER A 114 -2.69 -10.44 -5.70
N THR A 115 -2.73 -9.11 -5.80
CA THR A 115 -3.36 -8.24 -4.80
C THR A 115 -4.20 -7.13 -5.43
N CYS A 116 -5.15 -6.58 -4.66
CA CYS A 116 -5.81 -5.33 -5.00
C CYS A 116 -6.33 -4.62 -3.75
N TRP A 117 -6.01 -3.34 -3.63
CA TRP A 117 -6.66 -2.42 -2.69
C TRP A 117 -8.16 -2.28 -3.00
N VAL A 118 -8.99 -2.35 -1.97
CA VAL A 118 -10.45 -2.19 -2.05
C VAL A 118 -10.92 -1.25 -0.93
N GLY A 119 -11.31 -0.02 -1.30
CA GLY A 119 -11.73 0.98 -0.34
C GLY A 119 -13.22 0.96 0.02
N THR A 120 -14.10 0.58 -0.91
CA THR A 120 -15.56 0.74 -0.72
C THR A 120 -16.43 -0.39 -1.26
N SER A 121 -15.88 -1.27 -2.10
CA SER A 121 -16.63 -2.31 -2.82
C SER A 121 -16.67 -3.63 -2.05
N TYR A 122 -17.18 -3.59 -0.83
CA TYR A 122 -17.42 -4.74 0.04
C TYR A 122 -18.64 -4.52 0.96
N ASP A 123 -19.15 -5.59 1.55
CA ASP A 123 -20.27 -5.53 2.48
C ASP A 123 -19.90 -4.83 3.80
N LYS A 124 -20.57 -3.70 4.06
CA LYS A 124 -20.31 -2.87 5.25
C LYS A 124 -20.79 -3.50 6.56
N ASN A 125 -21.75 -4.42 6.53
CA ASN A 125 -22.23 -5.09 7.73
C ASN A 125 -21.26 -6.21 8.13
N ALA A 126 -20.85 -7.04 7.16
CA ALA A 126 -19.81 -8.05 7.40
C ALA A 126 -18.49 -7.41 7.85
N ALA A 127 -18.15 -6.22 7.31
CA ALA A 127 -17.01 -5.44 7.76
C ALA A 127 -17.05 -5.05 9.25
N LYS A 128 -18.24 -4.77 9.80
CA LYS A 128 -18.39 -4.41 11.22
C LYS A 128 -18.09 -5.58 12.15
N GLU A 129 -18.40 -6.82 11.73
CA GLU A 129 -18.11 -8.03 12.51
C GLU A 129 -16.61 -8.26 12.73
N LEU A 130 -15.75 -7.62 11.93
CA LEU A 130 -14.29 -7.72 12.06
C LEU A 130 -13.71 -6.77 13.12
N CYS A 131 -14.47 -5.76 13.55
CA CYS A 131 -14.00 -4.64 14.37
C CYS A 131 -14.57 -4.73 15.79
N GLU A 132 -13.78 -4.31 16.78
CA GLU A 132 -14.16 -4.28 18.19
C GLU A 132 -14.08 -2.85 18.78
N GLY A 133 -14.93 -2.53 19.74
CA GLY A 133 -14.87 -1.26 20.46
C GLY A 133 -14.87 -0.02 19.57
N ASN A 134 -13.76 0.73 19.56
CA ASN A 134 -13.61 1.97 18.79
C ASN A 134 -12.91 1.77 17.43
N GLU A 135 -12.74 0.53 16.98
CA GLU A 135 -12.12 0.19 15.71
C GLU A 135 -13.01 0.50 14.50
N VAL A 136 -12.37 0.60 13.34
CA VAL A 136 -13.04 0.67 12.05
C VAL A 136 -12.20 -0.08 11.00
N LEU A 137 -12.88 -0.73 10.06
CA LEU A 137 -12.28 -1.26 8.85
C LEU A 137 -12.08 -0.12 7.85
N ASP A 138 -10.85 0.35 7.70
CA ASP A 138 -10.51 1.47 6.82
C ASP A 138 -10.53 1.05 5.34
N CYS A 139 -10.06 -0.16 5.04
CA CYS A 139 -10.12 -0.79 3.72
C CYS A 139 -9.75 -2.28 3.80
N VAL A 140 -9.77 -2.97 2.65
CA VAL A 140 -9.28 -4.35 2.54
C VAL A 140 -8.34 -4.52 1.36
N ILE A 141 -7.48 -5.53 1.43
CA ILE A 141 -6.60 -5.95 0.35
C ILE A 141 -7.03 -7.35 -0.06
N ALA A 142 -7.63 -7.49 -1.25
CA ALA A 142 -7.96 -8.82 -1.79
C ALA A 142 -6.66 -9.52 -2.21
N ILE A 143 -6.51 -10.81 -1.88
CA ILE A 143 -5.27 -11.57 -2.08
C ILE A 143 -5.54 -13.01 -2.55
N GLY A 144 -4.71 -13.50 -3.46
CA GLY A 144 -4.78 -14.89 -3.96
C GLY A 144 -4.02 -15.07 -5.26
N TYR A 145 -4.20 -16.22 -5.90
CA TYR A 145 -3.66 -16.45 -7.24
C TYR A 145 -4.60 -15.92 -8.32
N SER A 146 -4.06 -15.47 -9.44
CA SER A 146 -4.82 -15.00 -10.60
C SER A 146 -4.19 -15.52 -11.90
N ASP A 147 -4.98 -15.55 -12.98
CA ASP A 147 -4.49 -15.91 -14.32
C ASP A 147 -3.38 -14.95 -14.77
N GLU A 148 -2.43 -15.34 -15.61
CA GLU A 148 -1.39 -14.40 -16.08
C GLU A 148 -1.99 -13.21 -16.85
N LYS A 149 -3.02 -13.46 -17.66
CA LYS A 149 -3.68 -12.42 -18.46
C LYS A 149 -4.77 -11.73 -17.66
N HIS A 150 -4.83 -10.40 -17.77
CA HIS A 150 -5.94 -9.62 -17.25
C HIS A 150 -7.24 -10.01 -17.97
N SER A 151 -8.31 -10.13 -17.20
CA SER A 151 -9.66 -10.26 -17.73
C SER A 151 -10.04 -9.05 -18.58
N LEU A 152 -11.03 -9.21 -19.46
CA LEU A 152 -11.54 -8.10 -20.28
C LEU A 152 -11.98 -6.91 -19.41
N LYS A 153 -12.60 -7.19 -18.26
CA LYS A 153 -13.09 -6.18 -17.32
C LYS A 153 -11.93 -5.42 -16.66
N GLU A 154 -10.88 -6.11 -16.22
CA GLU A 154 -9.67 -5.47 -15.70
C GLU A 154 -9.02 -4.55 -16.75
N ARG A 155 -8.83 -5.05 -17.98
CA ARG A 155 -8.26 -4.27 -19.08
C ARG A 155 -9.06 -2.99 -19.39
N MET A 156 -10.39 -3.08 -19.38
CA MET A 156 -11.27 -1.92 -19.56
C MET A 156 -11.12 -0.89 -18.43
N MET A 157 -11.04 -1.35 -17.17
CA MET A 157 -10.81 -0.46 -16.02
C MET A 157 -9.45 0.22 -16.09
N GLU A 158 -8.40 -0.54 -16.40
CA GLU A 158 -7.05 -0.01 -16.54
C GLU A 158 -6.99 1.09 -17.61
N TYR A 159 -7.59 0.83 -18.77
CA TYR A 159 -7.67 1.84 -19.83
C TYR A 159 -8.37 3.13 -19.38
N GLY A 160 -9.49 3.01 -18.66
CA GLY A 160 -10.21 4.17 -18.11
C GLY A 160 -9.42 4.92 -17.02
N MET A 161 -8.69 4.20 -16.18
CA MET A 161 -7.85 4.77 -15.12
C MET A 161 -6.58 5.42 -15.67
N HIS A 162 -5.96 4.86 -16.72
CA HIS A 162 -4.77 5.42 -17.36
C HIS A 162 -4.99 6.85 -17.86
N ARG A 163 -6.22 7.21 -18.26
CA ARG A 163 -6.57 8.57 -18.67
C ARG A 163 -6.54 9.60 -17.53
N GLN A 164 -6.54 9.15 -16.27
CA GLN A 164 -6.50 9.99 -15.07
C GLN A 164 -5.06 10.15 -14.53
N ASN A 165 -4.07 9.53 -15.19
CA ASN A 165 -2.70 9.54 -14.72
C ASN A 165 -2.07 10.93 -14.80
N LYS A 166 -1.63 11.43 -13.64
CA LYS A 166 -0.67 12.53 -13.59
C LYS A 166 0.68 12.08 -14.17
N SER A 167 1.36 12.98 -14.87
CA SER A 167 2.75 12.77 -15.29
C SER A 167 3.69 12.72 -14.07
N LYS A 168 4.86 12.09 -14.19
CA LYS A 168 5.85 12.06 -13.10
C LYS A 168 6.23 13.48 -12.66
N LYS A 169 6.38 14.40 -13.62
CA LYS A 169 6.67 15.82 -13.36
C LYS A 169 5.59 16.52 -12.53
N ALA A 170 4.31 16.17 -12.71
CA ALA A 170 3.21 16.76 -11.95
C ALA A 170 3.15 16.30 -10.47
N LEU A 171 3.98 15.33 -10.07
CA LEU A 171 4.09 14.86 -8.69
C LEU A 171 5.28 15.50 -7.95
N ILE A 172 6.08 16.32 -8.64
CA ILE A 172 7.33 16.88 -8.11
C ILE A 172 7.25 18.41 -8.12
N GLU A 173 7.50 19.02 -6.97
CA GLU A 173 7.79 20.44 -6.82
C GLU A 173 9.24 20.60 -6.40
N ALA A 174 10.14 20.86 -7.35
CA ALA A 174 11.55 20.99 -7.04
C ALA A 174 12.21 22.07 -7.86
N GLU A 175 13.20 22.73 -7.25
CA GLU A 175 14.17 23.55 -7.97
C GLU A 175 15.29 22.61 -8.44
N GLU A 176 15.53 22.57 -9.75
CA GLU A 176 16.62 21.77 -10.32
C GLU A 176 17.98 22.42 -10.02
N PRO A 177 19.06 21.63 -9.83
CA PRO A 177 19.12 20.17 -9.96
C PRO A 177 18.67 19.40 -8.71
N VAL A 178 17.90 18.32 -8.89
CA VAL A 178 17.59 17.37 -7.80
C VAL A 178 18.59 16.21 -7.72
N PRO A 179 18.91 15.69 -6.52
CA PRO A 179 19.88 14.62 -6.33
C PRO A 179 19.36 13.26 -6.81
N GLU A 180 20.27 12.34 -7.09
CA GLU A 180 19.95 11.05 -7.70
C GLU A 180 19.04 10.17 -6.82
N TRP A 181 19.27 10.12 -5.50
CA TRP A 181 18.43 9.38 -4.57
C TRP A 181 16.97 9.87 -4.59
N PHE A 182 16.75 11.17 -4.80
CA PHE A 182 15.41 11.75 -4.92
C PHE A 182 14.74 11.29 -6.21
N LYS A 183 15.48 11.28 -7.33
CA LYS A 183 14.97 10.79 -8.63
C LYS A 183 14.55 9.33 -8.54
N GLN A 184 15.37 8.49 -7.91
CA GLN A 184 15.11 7.06 -7.68
C GLN A 184 13.90 6.84 -6.76
N GLY A 185 13.79 7.61 -5.66
CA GLY A 185 12.59 7.63 -4.83
C GLY A 185 11.35 7.95 -5.65
N MET A 186 11.40 9.01 -6.48
CA MET A 186 10.27 9.40 -7.32
C MET A 186 9.95 8.42 -8.46
N ASP A 187 10.93 7.65 -8.95
CA ASP A 187 10.67 6.54 -9.89
C ASP A 187 9.81 5.45 -9.24
N SER A 188 10.13 5.07 -8.00
CA SER A 188 9.33 4.12 -7.23
C SER A 188 7.95 4.67 -6.86
N VAL A 189 7.85 5.95 -6.49
CA VAL A 189 6.57 6.64 -6.21
C VAL A 189 5.65 6.60 -7.43
N TYR A 190 6.18 6.75 -8.64
CA TYR A 190 5.37 6.75 -9.86
C TYR A 190 4.66 5.42 -10.10
N LEU A 191 5.22 4.33 -9.60
CA LEU A 191 4.67 2.96 -9.67
C LEU A 191 3.72 2.63 -8.51
N ALA A 192 3.66 3.48 -7.48
CA ALA A 192 2.78 3.29 -6.32
C ALA A 192 1.31 3.21 -6.74
N PRO A 193 0.55 2.21 -6.27
CA PRO A 193 -0.88 2.18 -6.49
C PRO A 193 -1.55 3.35 -5.77
N THR A 194 -2.59 3.92 -6.37
CA THR A 194 -3.44 4.92 -5.70
C THR A 194 -4.90 4.68 -6.04
N ALA A 195 -5.79 5.13 -5.16
CA ALA A 195 -7.22 5.05 -5.40
C ALA A 195 -7.56 5.71 -6.74
N ARG A 196 -8.19 4.94 -7.64
CA ARG A 196 -8.57 5.38 -9.00
C ARG A 196 -7.40 5.89 -9.86
N ASN A 197 -6.16 5.58 -9.49
CA ASN A 197 -4.92 6.07 -10.11
C ASN A 197 -4.76 7.61 -10.10
N LEU A 198 -5.37 8.29 -9.11
CA LEU A 198 -5.42 9.75 -9.04
C LEU A 198 -4.09 10.40 -8.63
N ARG A 199 -3.22 9.66 -7.92
CA ARG A 199 -1.95 10.17 -7.38
C ARG A 199 -2.14 11.50 -6.65
N PRO A 200 -2.95 11.51 -5.56
CA PRO A 200 -3.41 12.75 -4.93
C PRO A 200 -2.38 13.32 -3.95
N PHE A 201 -1.12 13.39 -4.36
CA PHE A 201 0.00 13.88 -3.55
C PHE A 201 1.05 14.59 -4.41
N VAL A 202 1.93 15.34 -3.74
CA VAL A 202 3.09 16.02 -4.31
C VAL A 202 4.29 15.85 -3.38
N PHE A 203 5.47 15.64 -3.96
CA PHE A 203 6.75 15.59 -3.26
C PHE A 203 7.52 16.86 -3.58
N LYS A 204 7.87 17.61 -2.55
CA LYS A 204 8.60 18.86 -2.68
C LYS A 204 10.04 18.68 -2.27
N TYR A 205 10.99 19.09 -3.11
CA TYR A 205 12.41 19.15 -2.79
C TYR A 205 12.87 20.61 -2.76
N LYS A 206 13.33 21.08 -1.61
CA LYS A 206 13.83 22.45 -1.42
C LYS A 206 14.90 22.46 -0.33
N ASP A 207 16.01 23.18 -0.56
CA ASP A 207 17.10 23.36 0.40
C ASP A 207 17.64 22.03 0.99
N GLY A 208 17.71 20.98 0.15
CA GLY A 208 18.18 19.65 0.57
C GLY A 208 17.17 18.84 1.37
N GLN A 209 15.97 19.37 1.62
CA GLN A 209 14.89 18.73 2.37
C GLN A 209 13.78 18.27 1.43
N VAL A 210 13.20 17.11 1.74
CA VAL A 210 11.98 16.63 1.07
C VAL A 210 10.81 16.69 2.03
N THR A 211 9.66 17.15 1.54
CA THR A 211 8.35 16.96 2.17
C THR A 211 7.37 16.29 1.21
N ALA A 212 6.37 15.59 1.74
CA ALA A 212 5.31 14.98 0.94
C ALA A 212 3.93 15.33 1.50
N SER A 213 3.06 15.84 0.63
CA SER A 213 1.74 16.34 1.01
C SER A 213 0.65 15.82 0.07
N ILE A 214 -0.56 15.64 0.60
CA ILE A 214 -1.74 15.36 -0.23
C ILE A 214 -2.19 16.61 -0.99
N THR A 215 -2.72 16.40 -2.20
CA THR A 215 -3.36 17.44 -3.03
C THR A 215 -4.88 17.42 -2.92
N LEU A 216 -5.46 16.42 -2.26
CA LEU A 216 -6.90 16.28 -2.03
C LEU A 216 -7.17 15.96 -0.56
N PRO A 217 -7.95 16.76 0.18
CA PRO A 217 -8.17 16.59 1.63
C PRO A 217 -9.15 15.45 1.92
N THR A 218 -8.70 14.21 1.70
CA THR A 218 -9.50 13.00 1.94
C THR A 218 -8.66 11.94 2.66
N GLU A 219 -9.31 11.12 3.50
CA GLU A 219 -8.62 10.01 4.18
C GLU A 219 -7.99 9.01 3.20
N THR A 220 -8.65 8.76 2.05
CA THR A 220 -8.09 7.92 0.99
C THR A 220 -6.81 8.50 0.40
N ALA A 221 -6.72 9.82 0.24
CA ALA A 221 -5.47 10.44 -0.20
C ALA A 221 -4.35 10.31 0.84
N ILE A 222 -4.68 10.25 2.14
CA ILE A 222 -3.70 10.00 3.20
C ILE A 222 -3.21 8.54 3.18
N ILE A 223 -4.09 7.57 2.88
CA ILE A 223 -3.67 6.19 2.57
C ILE A 223 -2.70 6.19 1.38
N ASP A 224 -3.10 6.83 0.26
CA ASP A 224 -2.27 6.93 -0.94
C ASP A 224 -0.91 7.61 -0.65
N LEU A 225 -0.86 8.59 0.25
CA LEU A 225 0.37 9.25 0.69
C LEU A 225 1.28 8.27 1.47
N GLY A 226 0.72 7.45 2.36
CA GLY A 226 1.48 6.42 3.09
C GLY A 226 2.11 5.38 2.17
N ILE A 227 1.36 4.95 1.15
CA ILE A 227 1.86 4.07 0.07
C ILE A 227 3.02 4.77 -0.67
N ALA A 228 2.81 6.00 -1.12
CA ALA A 228 3.82 6.74 -1.87
C ALA A 228 5.11 6.99 -1.07
N LYS A 229 4.99 7.36 0.22
CA LYS A 229 6.13 7.56 1.11
C LYS A 229 6.96 6.29 1.28
N LEU A 230 6.33 5.12 1.45
CA LEU A 230 7.03 3.83 1.48
C LEU A 230 7.78 3.57 0.17
N HIS A 231 7.13 3.79 -0.97
CA HIS A 231 7.78 3.62 -2.28
C HIS A 231 8.98 4.56 -2.44
N PHE A 232 8.86 5.81 -1.98
CA PHE A 232 9.96 6.76 -1.99
C PHE A 232 11.14 6.26 -1.15
N GLU A 233 10.90 5.80 0.08
CA GLU A 233 11.93 5.24 0.97
C GLU A 233 12.67 4.08 0.29
N LEU A 234 11.91 3.12 -0.26
CA LEU A 234 12.48 1.94 -0.93
C LEU A 234 13.29 2.32 -2.17
N GLY A 235 12.84 3.33 -2.94
CA GLY A 235 13.56 3.84 -4.10
C GLY A 235 14.81 4.64 -3.76
N ALA A 236 14.73 5.49 -2.71
CA ALA A 236 15.83 6.33 -2.27
C ALA A 236 16.91 5.54 -1.51
N ARG A 237 16.54 4.48 -0.79
CA ARG A 237 17.41 3.54 -0.05
C ARG A 237 18.23 4.11 1.10
N VAL A 238 17.97 5.34 1.56
CA VAL A 238 18.89 6.06 2.45
C VAL A 238 18.22 6.80 3.61
N GLY A 239 16.93 6.55 3.89
CA GLY A 239 16.20 7.35 4.86
C GLY A 239 14.73 6.98 5.04
N SER A 240 14.06 7.74 5.92
CA SER A 240 12.69 7.49 6.39
C SER A 240 11.86 8.78 6.51
N TRP A 241 10.54 8.64 6.59
CA TRP A 241 9.61 9.76 6.75
C TRP A 241 9.10 9.97 8.18
N ASP A 242 8.88 11.23 8.54
CA ASP A 242 7.86 11.58 9.52
C ASP A 242 6.47 11.22 9.00
N TYR A 243 5.63 10.72 9.90
CA TYR A 243 4.19 10.64 9.63
C TYR A 243 3.57 12.04 9.56
N GLY A 244 2.51 12.17 8.77
CA GLY A 244 1.71 13.38 8.61
C GLY A 244 1.70 13.92 7.18
N ASN A 245 0.64 14.66 6.85
CA ASN A 245 0.57 15.48 5.65
C ASN A 245 1.59 16.62 5.73
N GLY A 246 2.56 16.66 4.82
CA GLY A 246 3.71 17.57 4.90
C GLY A 246 4.89 17.01 5.69
N GLY A 247 4.87 15.73 6.08
CA GLY A 247 5.97 15.08 6.79
C GLY A 247 7.30 15.17 6.03
N HIS A 248 8.40 15.25 6.78
CA HIS A 248 9.76 15.42 6.29
C HIS A 248 10.45 14.07 6.08
N TYR A 249 11.34 14.00 5.09
CA TYR A 249 12.23 12.87 4.85
C TYR A 249 13.61 13.11 5.50
N TYR A 250 14.14 12.13 6.22
CA TYR A 250 15.44 12.20 6.86
C TYR A 250 16.31 11.03 6.45
N PHE A 251 17.60 11.30 6.27
CA PHE A 251 18.59 10.25 6.10
C PHE A 251 18.79 9.48 7.40
N ASP A 252 18.95 8.16 7.32
CA ASP A 252 19.02 7.30 8.51
C ASP A 252 20.24 7.60 9.41
N ASP A 253 21.29 8.23 8.88
CA ASP A 253 22.45 8.71 9.66
C ASP A 253 22.12 9.86 10.64
N LYS A 254 20.99 10.56 10.47
CA LYS A 254 20.63 11.72 11.30
C LYS A 254 19.82 11.40 12.56
N ARG A 255 19.46 10.13 12.82
CA ARG A 255 18.79 9.73 14.07
C ARG A 255 19.73 9.53 15.26
N LYS A 256 21.05 9.64 15.08
CA LYS A 256 22.02 9.50 16.18
C LYS A 256 22.26 10.76 17.01
N ASP A 257 21.82 11.94 16.56
CA ASP A 257 22.15 13.21 17.21
C ASP A 257 20.95 13.94 17.84
N SER A 258 19.75 13.32 17.88
CA SER A 258 18.56 13.94 18.49
C SER A 258 18.11 13.33 19.82
N ASP A 259 18.87 12.38 20.37
CA ASP A 259 18.65 11.82 21.71
C ASP A 259 19.79 12.23 22.67
N ILE A 260 20.10 13.53 22.74
CA ILE A 260 20.86 14.17 23.82
C ILE A 260 20.07 15.35 24.38
#